data_AF-A0A3R6ZE56-F1
#
_entry.id   AF-A0A3R6ZE56-F1
#
_cell.length_a   1.000
_cell.length_b   1.000
_cell.length_c   1.000
_cell.angle_alpha   90.00
_cell.angle_beta   90.00
_cell.angle_gamma   90.00
#
_symmetry.space_group_name_H-M   'P 1'
#
loop_
_entity.id
_entity.type
_entity.pdbx_description
1 polymer ?
#
loop_
_entity_poly.entity_id
_entity_poly.type
_entity_poly.pdbx_seq_one_letter_code
_entity_poly.pdbx_strand_id
1 'polypeptide(L)'
;MVGCASHRLNLAVRQFLDKQEATLDTIHAVMLRCRTVKNRAALRELTPLAPKLRNDTRWSSTFAMEQRFFAIKDELACIADLRSIFPSPGQIDKMQDLLAALEVIQGFTITLQRHDLAMNEARALLDTLGERFSGMTSYLSPHASIVSNATFEDAVVKVLDDDVGSMLECERAALATFEVVRSNPSPSHTSSDPSCLAMEVLQAKRAKLNERVVMDYEDLRCVLPTSNIIERLFSKAKLVNTLNKGP
;
A
#
# COMPACT_ATOMS: atom_id res chain seq x y z
N MET A 1 5.09 9.33 13.73
CA MET A 1 3.83 8.91 13.08
C MET A 1 4.22 8.13 11.84
N VAL A 2 3.74 6.90 11.70
CA VAL A 2 4.04 6.02 10.56
C VAL A 2 3.30 6.52 9.31
N GLY A 3 3.97 6.53 8.16
CA GLY A 3 3.38 6.97 6.90
C GLY A 3 2.29 6.02 6.41
N CYS A 4 1.17 6.55 5.91
CA CYS A 4 0.08 5.71 5.40
C CYS A 4 0.49 4.97 4.11
N ALA A 5 0.54 3.63 4.14
CA ALA A 5 0.86 2.79 2.99
C ALA A 5 -0.09 3.03 1.80
N SER A 6 -1.40 3.18 2.06
CA SER A 6 -2.39 3.49 1.02
C SER A 6 -2.17 4.87 0.38
N HIS A 7 -1.69 5.85 1.15
CA HIS A 7 -1.36 7.17 0.62
C HIS A 7 -0.14 7.12 -0.30
N ARG A 8 0.92 6.40 0.12
CA ARG A 8 2.13 6.16 -0.70
C ARG A 8 1.77 5.49 -2.02
N LEU A 9 0.96 4.43 -1.95
CA LEU A 9 0.46 3.74 -3.14
C LEU A 9 -0.32 4.68 -4.06
N ASN A 10 -1.23 5.50 -3.50
CA ASN A 10 -2.03 6.43 -4.30
C ASN A 10 -1.17 7.47 -5.04
N LEU A 11 -0.07 7.95 -4.46
CA LEU A 11 0.87 8.85 -5.13
C LEU A 11 1.65 8.13 -6.25
N ALA A 12 2.11 6.91 -5.96
CA ALA A 12 2.80 6.08 -6.94
C ALA A 12 1.93 5.77 -8.17
N VAL A 13 0.66 5.42 -7.95
CA VAL A 13 -0.31 5.13 -9.02
C VAL A 13 -0.61 6.36 -9.86
N ARG A 14 -0.68 7.56 -9.27
CA ARG A 14 -0.83 8.80 -10.05
C ARG A 14 0.35 9.00 -11.00
N GLN A 15 1.58 8.89 -10.49
CA GLN A 15 2.78 9.02 -11.34
C GLN A 15 2.81 7.98 -12.46
N PHE A 16 2.33 6.76 -12.19
CA PHE A 16 2.18 5.73 -13.22
C PHE A 16 1.15 6.11 -14.29
N LEU A 17 -0.02 6.61 -13.88
CA LEU A 17 -1.09 7.02 -14.79
C LEU A 17 -0.72 8.25 -15.63
N ASP A 18 0.06 9.18 -15.09
CA ASP A 18 0.52 10.37 -15.84
C ASP A 18 1.28 9.99 -17.12
N LYS A 19 1.98 8.84 -17.11
CA LYS A 19 2.69 8.31 -18.30
C LYS A 19 1.76 7.71 -19.34
N GLN A 20 0.52 7.40 -18.97
CA GLN A 20 -0.48 6.73 -19.79
C GLN A 20 -1.60 7.67 -20.23
N GLU A 21 -1.45 8.97 -19.98
CA GLU A 21 -2.52 9.95 -20.14
C GLU A 21 -3.10 10.00 -21.55
N ALA A 22 -2.27 9.87 -22.59
CA ALA A 22 -2.75 9.83 -23.97
C ALA A 22 -3.69 8.63 -24.26
N THR A 23 -3.40 7.47 -23.66
CA THR A 23 -4.25 6.28 -23.76
C THR A 23 -5.57 6.53 -23.04
N LEU A 24 -5.51 7.11 -21.84
CA LEU A 24 -6.68 7.42 -21.02
C LEU A 24 -7.59 8.49 -21.65
N ASP A 25 -7.01 9.51 -22.27
CA ASP A 25 -7.72 10.56 -22.98
C ASP A 25 -8.53 10.00 -24.15
N THR A 26 -8.00 8.99 -24.82
CA THR A 26 -8.70 8.32 -25.92
C THR A 26 -9.96 7.63 -25.40
N ILE A 27 -9.85 6.85 -24.31
CA ILE A 27 -11.03 6.22 -23.67
C ILE A 27 -12.00 7.29 -23.18
N HIS A 28 -11.47 8.34 -22.55
CA HIS A 28 -12.27 9.43 -22.00
C HIS A 28 -13.09 10.12 -23.09
N ALA A 29 -12.49 10.41 -24.25
CA ALA A 29 -13.16 11.05 -25.38
C ALA A 29 -14.35 10.20 -25.90
N VAL A 30 -14.16 8.88 -26.03
CA VAL A 30 -15.23 7.95 -26.43
C VAL A 30 -16.34 7.94 -25.40
N MET A 31 -16.00 7.78 -24.12
CA MET A 31 -16.97 7.76 -23.01
C MET A 31 -17.75 9.08 -22.91
N LEU A 32 -17.06 10.21 -23.07
CA LEU A 32 -17.64 11.54 -23.03
C LEU A 32 -18.62 11.76 -24.19
N ARG A 33 -18.24 11.36 -25.41
CA ARG A 33 -19.13 11.46 -26.58
C ARG A 33 -20.33 10.54 -26.47
N CYS A 34 -20.15 9.34 -25.90
CA CYS A 34 -21.23 8.40 -25.63
C CYS A 34 -22.24 8.94 -24.60
N ARG A 35 -21.78 9.77 -23.64
CA ARG A 35 -22.63 10.35 -22.59
C ARG A 35 -23.67 11.35 -23.12
N THR A 36 -23.50 11.89 -24.33
CA THR A 36 -24.48 12.80 -24.95
C THR A 36 -25.86 12.15 -25.06
N VAL A 37 -26.93 12.94 -25.02
CA VAL A 37 -28.32 12.41 -24.97
C VAL A 37 -28.61 11.45 -26.12
N LYS A 38 -28.24 11.82 -27.35
CA LYS A 38 -28.44 11.00 -28.55
C LYS A 38 -27.70 9.67 -28.46
N ASN A 39 -26.39 9.69 -28.18
CA ASN A 39 -25.59 8.47 -28.12
C ASN A 39 -25.92 7.61 -26.92
N ARG A 40 -26.31 8.22 -25.79
CA ARG A 40 -26.75 7.48 -24.61
C ARG A 40 -28.08 6.78 -24.85
N ALA A 41 -28.99 7.40 -25.59
CA ALA A 41 -30.23 6.75 -26.01
C ALA A 41 -29.94 5.53 -26.88
N ALA A 42 -29.11 5.68 -27.92
CA ALA A 42 -28.69 4.56 -28.77
C ALA A 42 -27.99 3.45 -27.96
N LEU A 43 -27.10 3.80 -27.02
CA LEU A 43 -26.43 2.80 -26.19
C LEU A 43 -27.40 2.04 -25.28
N ARG A 44 -28.48 2.68 -24.78
CA ARG A 44 -29.48 2.02 -23.92
C ARG A 44 -30.28 0.95 -24.65
N GLU A 45 -30.40 1.06 -25.97
CA GLU A 45 -31.04 0.02 -26.81
C GLU A 45 -30.16 -1.22 -26.94
N LEU A 46 -28.83 -1.07 -26.80
CA LEU A 46 -27.86 -2.16 -26.92
C LEU A 46 -27.50 -2.78 -25.56
N THR A 47 -27.37 -1.96 -24.51
CA THR A 47 -26.94 -2.42 -23.18
C THR A 47 -27.54 -1.57 -22.07
N PRO A 48 -27.91 -2.16 -20.92
CA PRO A 48 -28.35 -1.40 -19.75
C PRO A 48 -27.21 -0.56 -19.13
N LEU A 49 -25.94 -0.90 -19.40
CA LEU A 49 -24.79 -0.24 -18.81
C LEU A 49 -24.61 1.19 -19.34
N ALA A 50 -24.13 2.08 -18.48
CA ALA A 50 -23.87 3.50 -18.79
C ALA A 50 -22.39 3.80 -18.97
N PRO A 51 -22.00 4.78 -19.82
CA PRO A 51 -20.62 5.23 -19.86
C PRO A 51 -20.24 5.82 -18.50
N LYS A 52 -19.01 5.56 -18.05
CA LYS A 52 -18.43 6.15 -16.84
C LYS A 52 -17.32 7.11 -17.26
N LEU A 53 -17.18 8.22 -16.55
CA LEU A 53 -16.06 9.13 -16.73
C LEU A 53 -15.12 9.02 -15.54
N ARG A 54 -13.83 9.19 -15.83
CA ARG A 54 -12.82 9.40 -14.80
C ARG A 54 -12.98 10.77 -14.14
N ASN A 55 -12.55 10.84 -12.89
CA ASN A 55 -12.24 12.04 -12.14
C ASN A 55 -10.72 12.04 -11.92
N ASP A 56 -10.05 13.04 -12.48
CA ASP A 56 -8.58 13.09 -12.58
C ASP A 56 -7.89 13.01 -11.21
N THR A 57 -8.56 13.42 -10.14
CA THR A 57 -7.98 13.38 -8.79
C THR A 57 -7.94 11.98 -8.16
N ARG A 58 -8.69 11.01 -8.70
CA ARG A 58 -8.90 9.68 -8.10
C ARG A 58 -8.69 8.56 -9.12
N TRP A 59 -7.57 7.86 -9.02
CA TRP A 59 -7.22 6.75 -9.92
C TRP A 59 -8.27 5.62 -9.95
N SER A 60 -8.99 5.38 -8.84
CA SER A 60 -10.06 4.38 -8.80
C SER A 60 -11.21 4.68 -9.77
N SER A 61 -11.44 5.95 -10.09
CA SER A 61 -12.41 6.35 -11.12
C SER A 61 -11.90 6.11 -12.53
N THR A 62 -10.60 6.28 -12.76
CA THR A 62 -9.91 5.91 -14.01
C THR A 62 -10.04 4.41 -14.25
N PHE A 63 -9.72 3.61 -13.23
CA PHE A 63 -9.89 2.15 -13.28
C PHE A 63 -11.35 1.76 -13.59
N ALA A 64 -12.33 2.36 -12.91
CA ALA A 64 -13.74 2.08 -13.17
C ALA A 64 -14.21 2.52 -14.57
N MET A 65 -13.59 3.55 -15.16
CA MET A 65 -13.85 3.97 -16.54
C MET A 65 -13.31 2.94 -17.53
N GLU A 66 -12.08 2.46 -17.36
CA GLU A 66 -11.49 1.43 -18.22
C GLU A 66 -12.27 0.12 -18.16
N GLN A 67 -12.57 -0.38 -16.96
CA GLN A 67 -13.40 -1.56 -16.80
C GLN A 67 -14.75 -1.39 -17.50
N ARG A 68 -15.36 -0.20 -17.39
CA ARG A 68 -16.61 0.08 -18.07
C ARG A 68 -16.41 0.07 -19.59
N PHE A 69 -15.34 0.65 -20.11
CA PHE A 69 -15.05 0.66 -21.54
C PHE A 69 -15.02 -0.75 -22.11
N PHE A 70 -14.21 -1.64 -21.53
CA PHE A 70 -14.11 -3.02 -21.99
C PHE A 70 -15.43 -3.79 -21.85
N ALA A 71 -16.25 -3.48 -20.85
CA ALA A 71 -17.55 -4.11 -20.66
C ALA A 71 -18.62 -3.68 -21.68
N ILE A 72 -18.45 -2.55 -22.38
CA ILE A 72 -19.42 -2.06 -23.38
C ILE A 72 -18.78 -1.75 -24.75
N LYS A 73 -17.55 -2.20 -24.99
CA LYS A 73 -16.75 -1.76 -26.15
C LYS A 73 -17.40 -2.13 -27.47
N ASP A 74 -18.06 -3.29 -27.52
CA ASP A 74 -18.65 -3.83 -28.75
C ASP A 74 -19.92 -3.05 -29.08
N GLU A 75 -20.73 -2.71 -28.08
CA GLU A 75 -21.90 -1.84 -28.23
C GLU A 75 -21.50 -0.41 -28.60
N LEU A 76 -20.41 0.11 -28.03
CA LEU A 76 -19.85 1.41 -28.42
C LEU A 76 -19.42 1.42 -29.89
N ALA A 77 -18.85 0.33 -30.40
CA ALA A 77 -18.44 0.21 -31.80
C ALA A 77 -19.64 0.21 -32.77
N CYS A 78 -20.83 -0.22 -32.33
CA CYS A 78 -22.04 -0.17 -33.14
C CYS A 78 -22.57 1.26 -33.37
N ILE A 79 -22.26 2.21 -32.48
CA ILE A 79 -22.78 3.58 -32.56
C ILE A 79 -22.04 4.38 -33.64
N ALA A 80 -22.77 4.80 -34.69
CA ALA A 80 -22.20 5.50 -35.85
C ALA A 80 -21.41 6.78 -35.47
N ASP A 81 -21.94 7.58 -34.55
CA ASP A 81 -21.33 8.84 -34.10
C ASP A 81 -19.99 8.64 -33.36
N LEU A 82 -19.68 7.43 -32.89
CA LEU A 82 -18.43 7.11 -32.18
C LEU A 82 -17.34 6.58 -33.11
N ARG A 83 -17.66 6.14 -34.33
CA ARG A 83 -16.71 5.46 -35.23
C ARG A 83 -15.46 6.28 -35.57
N SER A 84 -15.61 7.60 -35.68
CA SER A 84 -14.51 8.52 -36.02
C SER A 84 -13.50 8.70 -34.89
N ILE A 85 -13.92 8.48 -33.64
CA ILE A 85 -13.09 8.64 -32.43
C ILE A 85 -12.80 7.30 -31.76
N PHE A 86 -13.30 6.19 -32.31
CA PHE A 86 -13.15 4.88 -31.72
C PHE A 86 -11.67 4.45 -31.81
N PRO A 87 -11.10 3.83 -30.75
CA PRO A 87 -9.69 3.52 -30.73
C PRO A 87 -9.36 2.45 -31.79
N SER A 88 -8.20 2.57 -32.40
CA SER A 88 -7.66 1.54 -33.30
C SER A 88 -7.35 0.24 -32.53
N PRO A 89 -7.28 -0.93 -33.19
CA PRO A 89 -6.99 -2.20 -32.53
C PRO A 89 -5.72 -2.15 -31.66
N GLY A 90 -4.62 -1.57 -32.17
CA GLY A 90 -3.38 -1.45 -31.39
C GLY A 90 -3.46 -0.47 -30.21
N GLN A 91 -4.41 0.47 -30.22
CA GLN A 91 -4.71 1.28 -29.03
C GLN A 91 -5.53 0.49 -28.01
N ILE A 92 -6.49 -0.33 -28.47
CA ILE A 92 -7.28 -1.22 -27.60
C ILE A 92 -6.35 -2.21 -26.88
N ASP A 93 -5.37 -2.78 -27.57
CA ASP A 93 -4.39 -3.68 -26.94
C ASP A 93 -3.61 -2.97 -25.82
N LYS A 94 -3.13 -1.74 -26.06
CA LYS A 94 -2.46 -0.93 -25.02
C LYS A 94 -3.38 -0.60 -23.85
N MET A 95 -4.66 -0.33 -24.11
CA MET A 95 -5.66 -0.09 -23.06
C MET A 95 -5.91 -1.37 -22.25
N GLN A 96 -5.85 -2.54 -22.87
CA GLN A 96 -6.04 -3.83 -22.21
C GLN A 96 -4.84 -4.14 -21.29
N ASP A 97 -3.61 -3.85 -21.76
CA ASP A 97 -2.40 -3.96 -20.94
C ASP A 97 -2.45 -3.02 -19.73
N LEU A 98 -2.94 -1.79 -19.93
CA LEU A 98 -3.14 -0.82 -18.86
C LEU A 98 -4.18 -1.30 -17.83
N LEU A 99 -5.31 -1.83 -18.30
CA LEU A 99 -6.32 -2.40 -17.42
C LEU A 99 -5.75 -3.55 -16.58
N ALA A 100 -5.00 -4.47 -17.20
CA ALA A 100 -4.36 -5.57 -16.50
C ALA A 100 -3.36 -5.09 -15.42
N ALA A 101 -2.59 -4.04 -15.71
CA ALA A 101 -1.73 -3.41 -14.71
C ALA A 101 -2.54 -2.79 -13.55
N LEU A 102 -3.64 -2.12 -13.84
CA LEU A 102 -4.51 -1.52 -12.82
C LEU A 102 -5.23 -2.56 -11.97
N GLU A 103 -5.60 -3.73 -12.52
CA GLU A 103 -6.19 -4.83 -11.77
C GLU A 103 -5.22 -5.38 -10.71
N VAL A 104 -3.94 -5.52 -11.07
CA VAL A 104 -2.89 -5.90 -10.11
C VAL A 104 -2.81 -4.87 -8.99
N ILE A 105 -2.69 -3.59 -9.33
CA ILE A 105 -2.61 -2.49 -8.36
C ILE A 105 -3.84 -2.45 -7.44
N GLN A 106 -5.03 -2.69 -7.99
CA GLN A 106 -6.28 -2.77 -7.24
C GLN A 106 -6.26 -3.93 -6.24
N GLY A 107 -5.71 -5.08 -6.62
CA GLY A 107 -5.49 -6.20 -5.70
C GLY A 107 -4.63 -5.81 -4.50
N PHE A 108 -3.47 -5.17 -4.74
CA PHE A 108 -2.60 -4.67 -3.67
C PHE A 108 -3.31 -3.61 -2.81
N THR A 109 -4.11 -2.73 -3.40
CA THR A 109 -4.89 -1.72 -2.67
C THR A 109 -5.88 -2.35 -1.71
N ILE A 110 -6.59 -3.40 -2.15
CA ILE A 110 -7.56 -4.12 -1.31
C ILE A 110 -6.82 -4.83 -0.17
N THR A 111 -5.71 -5.50 -0.45
CA THR A 111 -4.90 -6.18 0.57
C THR A 111 -4.34 -5.20 1.60
N LEU A 112 -3.83 -4.04 1.16
CA LEU A 112 -3.34 -2.99 2.05
C LEU A 112 -4.44 -2.35 2.91
N GLN A 113 -5.71 -2.49 2.53
CA GLN A 113 -6.85 -1.96 3.29
C GLN A 113 -7.38 -2.94 4.35
N ARG A 114 -6.80 -4.14 4.45
CA ARG A 114 -7.13 -5.10 5.49
C ARG A 114 -6.80 -4.56 6.88
N HIS A 115 -7.65 -4.87 7.85
CA HIS A 115 -7.57 -4.37 9.23
C HIS A 115 -6.60 -5.17 10.10
N ASP A 116 -6.25 -6.37 9.66
CA ASP A 116 -5.38 -7.33 10.31
C ASP A 116 -3.95 -7.33 9.75
N LEU A 117 -3.61 -6.37 8.88
CA LEU A 117 -2.32 -6.32 8.21
C LEU A 117 -1.23 -5.77 9.13
N ALA A 118 -0.12 -6.51 9.29
CA ALA A 118 1.04 -6.07 10.04
C ALA A 118 1.97 -5.14 9.23
N MET A 119 2.86 -4.40 9.91
CA MET A 119 3.77 -3.45 9.28
C MET A 119 4.77 -4.11 8.31
N ASN A 120 5.33 -5.26 8.67
CA ASN A 120 6.23 -6.04 7.82
C ASN A 120 5.53 -6.57 6.56
N GLU A 121 4.29 -7.06 6.69
CA GLU A 121 3.48 -7.49 5.54
C GLU A 121 3.16 -6.32 4.61
N ALA A 122 2.79 -5.17 5.15
CA ALA A 122 2.57 -3.96 4.37
C ALA A 122 3.84 -3.52 3.63
N ARG A 123 5.01 -3.62 4.26
CA ARG A 123 6.32 -3.33 3.64
C ARG A 123 6.60 -4.29 2.48
N ALA A 124 6.47 -5.60 2.71
CA ALA A 124 6.68 -6.62 1.69
C ALA A 124 5.76 -6.43 0.46
N LEU A 125 4.49 -6.02 0.69
CA LEU A 125 3.57 -5.69 -0.40
C LEU A 125 4.04 -4.47 -1.22
N LEU A 126 4.54 -3.42 -0.57
CA LEU A 126 5.04 -2.23 -1.26
C LEU A 126 6.33 -2.52 -2.03
N ASP A 127 7.23 -3.34 -1.48
CA ASP A 127 8.47 -3.79 -2.14
C ASP A 127 8.16 -4.62 -3.40
N THR A 128 7.31 -5.64 -3.26
CA THR A 128 6.86 -6.49 -4.37
C THR A 128 6.23 -5.65 -5.50
N LEU A 129 5.44 -4.64 -5.13
CA LEU A 129 4.84 -3.74 -6.11
C LEU A 129 5.88 -2.83 -6.78
N GLY A 130 6.87 -2.35 -6.03
CA GLY A 130 7.98 -1.56 -6.56
C GLY A 130 8.85 -2.32 -7.54
N GLU A 131 9.12 -3.60 -7.28
CA GLU A 131 9.83 -4.50 -8.20
C GLU A 131 9.06 -4.70 -9.50
N ARG A 132 7.74 -4.93 -9.39
CA ARG A 132 6.88 -5.14 -10.56
C ARG A 132 6.67 -3.88 -11.38
N PHE A 133 6.62 -2.71 -10.74
CA PHE A 133 6.42 -1.42 -11.37
C PHE A 133 7.58 -0.48 -11.02
N SER A 134 8.71 -0.64 -11.71
CA SER A 134 9.93 0.15 -11.48
C SER A 134 9.67 1.68 -11.46
N GLY A 135 8.69 2.15 -12.23
CA GLY A 135 8.27 3.55 -12.27
C GLY A 135 7.58 4.09 -11.01
N MET A 136 7.25 3.25 -10.03
CA MET A 136 6.58 3.60 -8.77
C MET A 136 7.52 3.62 -7.56
N THR A 137 8.76 3.15 -7.73
CA THR A 137 9.76 2.96 -6.66
C THR A 137 10.08 4.24 -5.87
N SER A 138 10.02 5.40 -6.53
CA SER A 138 10.20 6.73 -5.94
C SER A 138 9.34 6.99 -4.68
N TYR A 139 8.10 6.49 -4.68
CA TYR A 139 7.14 6.67 -3.59
C TYR A 139 6.97 5.43 -2.71
N LEU A 140 7.32 4.25 -3.24
CA LEU A 140 7.18 2.96 -2.54
C LEU A 140 8.43 2.58 -1.73
N SER A 141 9.59 3.15 -2.02
CA SER A 141 10.86 2.89 -1.32
C SER A 141 10.77 3.17 0.19
N PRO A 142 11.47 2.41 1.06
CA PRO A 142 11.50 2.66 2.52
C PRO A 142 12.06 4.05 2.86
N HIS A 143 12.92 4.57 2.00
CA HIS A 143 13.60 5.87 2.15
C HIS A 143 12.97 6.97 1.30
N ALA A 144 11.74 6.77 0.81
CA ALA A 144 11.03 7.81 0.07
C ALA A 144 10.89 9.07 0.95
N SER A 145 11.07 10.26 0.37
CA SER A 145 11.03 11.55 1.11
C SER A 145 9.72 11.83 1.85
N ILE A 146 8.68 11.07 1.55
CA ILE A 146 7.35 11.13 2.19
C ILE A 146 7.33 10.36 3.53
N VAL A 147 8.27 9.44 3.74
CA VAL A 147 8.37 8.65 4.96
C VAL A 147 8.92 9.55 6.07
N SER A 148 8.09 9.78 7.10
CA SER A 148 8.43 10.73 8.16
C SER A 148 9.54 10.23 9.08
N ASN A 149 9.65 8.91 9.30
CA ASN A 149 10.72 8.33 10.09
C ASN A 149 11.07 6.94 9.56
N ALA A 150 11.92 6.90 8.52
CA ALA A 150 12.32 5.67 7.84
C ALA A 150 13.04 4.70 8.80
N THR A 151 13.91 5.22 9.66
CA THR A 151 14.64 4.43 10.65
C THR A 151 13.71 3.76 11.67
N PHE A 152 12.61 4.43 12.05
CA PHE A 152 11.60 3.82 12.92
C PHE A 152 10.75 2.77 12.18
N GLU A 153 10.32 3.03 10.94
CA GLU A 153 9.57 2.04 10.14
C GLU A 153 10.39 0.76 9.91
N ASP A 154 11.68 0.90 9.54
CA ASP A 154 12.58 -0.23 9.32
C ASP A 154 12.86 -1.01 10.62
N ALA A 155 13.02 -0.29 11.74
CA ALA A 155 13.21 -0.92 13.05
C ALA A 155 11.99 -1.78 13.46
N VAL A 156 10.77 -1.28 13.25
CA VAL A 156 9.52 -2.03 13.53
C VAL A 156 9.41 -3.26 12.63
N VAL A 157 9.76 -3.16 11.34
CA VAL A 157 9.75 -4.30 10.41
C VAL A 157 10.74 -5.37 10.86
N LYS A 158 11.98 -5.00 11.21
CA LYS A 158 13.00 -5.95 11.70
C LYS A 158 12.61 -6.67 12.99
N VAL A 159 11.94 -5.97 13.91
CA VAL A 159 11.41 -6.59 15.13
C VAL A 159 10.28 -7.58 14.83
N LEU A 160 9.38 -7.24 13.89
CA LEU A 160 8.29 -8.14 13.49
C LEU A 160 8.78 -9.37 12.70
N ASP A 161 9.91 -9.25 12.00
CA ASP A 161 10.56 -10.36 11.28
C ASP A 161 11.49 -11.21 12.17
N ASP A 162 11.52 -10.94 13.49
CA ASP A 162 12.38 -11.60 14.49
C ASP A 162 13.89 -11.45 14.21
N ASP A 163 14.28 -10.41 13.46
CA ASP A 163 15.66 -10.08 13.09
C ASP A 163 16.24 -8.94 13.95
N VAL A 164 16.09 -9.07 15.27
CA VAL A 164 16.61 -8.09 16.26
C VAL A 164 18.15 -8.01 16.23
N GLY A 165 18.81 -9.04 15.69
CA GLY A 165 20.27 -9.13 15.56
C GLY A 165 20.88 -8.20 14.51
N SER A 166 20.15 -7.86 13.44
CA SER A 166 20.62 -6.99 12.35
C SER A 166 20.31 -5.50 12.57
N MET A 167 19.68 -5.16 13.70
CA MET A 167 19.30 -3.79 14.03
C MET A 167 20.52 -2.88 14.22
N LEU A 168 20.49 -1.73 13.55
CA LEU A 168 21.45 -0.65 13.70
C LEU A 168 21.24 0.07 15.04
N GLU A 169 22.29 0.71 15.53
CA GLU A 169 22.23 1.45 16.81
C GLU A 169 21.23 2.62 16.77
N CYS A 170 21.06 3.24 15.60
CA CYS A 170 20.04 4.26 15.36
C CYS A 170 18.61 3.71 15.36
N GLU A 171 18.41 2.45 14.93
CA GLU A 171 17.11 1.75 14.95
C GLU A 171 16.75 1.34 16.38
N ARG A 172 17.72 0.85 17.16
CA ARG A 172 17.53 0.58 18.60
C ARG A 172 17.20 1.85 19.37
N ALA A 173 17.90 2.95 19.10
CA ALA A 173 17.59 4.25 19.70
C ALA A 173 16.18 4.75 19.34
N ALA A 174 15.69 4.47 18.12
CA ALA A 174 14.35 4.82 17.69
C ALA A 174 13.25 3.97 18.37
N LEU A 175 13.56 2.72 18.76
CA LEU A 175 12.66 1.84 19.51
C LEU A 175 12.85 1.87 21.03
N ALA A 176 13.74 2.72 21.57
CA ALA A 176 14.03 2.82 22.99
C ALA A 176 12.77 3.09 23.86
N THR A 177 11.70 3.65 23.29
CA THR A 177 10.42 3.87 23.99
C THR A 177 9.56 2.60 24.10
N PHE A 178 9.80 1.60 23.26
CA PHE A 178 9.10 0.29 23.22
C PHE A 178 9.96 -0.85 23.78
N GLU A 179 11.12 -0.52 24.35
CA GLU A 179 12.04 -1.48 24.95
C GLU A 179 11.45 -2.00 26.27
N VAL A 180 11.08 -3.28 26.31
CA VAL A 180 10.64 -3.93 27.53
C VAL A 180 11.80 -4.73 28.09
N VAL A 181 12.34 -4.26 29.21
CA VAL A 181 13.30 -5.05 29.98
C VAL A 181 12.55 -6.22 30.63
N ARG A 182 12.54 -7.38 29.98
CA ARG A 182 12.25 -8.64 30.68
C ARG A 182 13.47 -9.02 31.50
N SER A 183 13.37 -8.84 32.82
CA SER A 183 14.22 -9.57 33.74
C SER A 183 13.84 -11.05 33.62
N ASN A 184 14.75 -11.90 33.13
CA ASN A 184 14.56 -13.35 33.16
C ASN A 184 14.14 -13.79 34.58
N PRO A 185 13.14 -14.66 34.75
CA PRO A 185 12.86 -15.24 36.05
C PRO A 185 14.11 -15.98 36.51
N SER A 186 14.64 -15.54 37.66
CA SER A 186 15.80 -16.11 38.34
C SER A 186 15.62 -17.63 38.47
N PRO A 187 16.60 -18.46 38.04
CA PRO A 187 16.48 -19.90 38.19
C PRO A 187 16.48 -20.24 39.68
N SER A 188 15.32 -20.64 40.19
CA SER A 188 15.17 -21.15 41.55
C SER A 188 16.10 -22.33 41.78
N HIS A 189 16.86 -22.23 42.87
CA HIS A 189 17.82 -23.21 43.36
C HIS A 189 17.20 -24.60 43.61
N THR A 190 17.85 -25.65 43.11
CA THR A 190 17.83 -26.98 43.74
C THR A 190 19.21 -27.65 43.64
N SER A 191 19.85 -27.72 44.81
CA SER A 191 20.75 -28.77 45.36
C SER A 191 21.81 -29.48 44.48
N SER A 192 23.06 -29.18 44.83
CA SER A 192 24.26 -30.05 45.01
C SER A 192 24.53 -31.25 44.10
N ASP A 193 25.62 -31.18 43.32
CA ASP A 193 26.62 -32.27 43.21
C ASP A 193 27.98 -31.74 42.67
N PRO A 194 29.15 -32.20 43.18
CA PRO A 194 30.47 -31.60 42.91
C PRO A 194 31.13 -32.20 41.66
N SER A 195 30.56 -31.93 40.48
CA SER A 195 31.15 -32.37 39.19
C SER A 195 30.99 -31.34 38.07
N CYS A 196 31.27 -30.05 38.31
CA CYS A 196 30.98 -29.08 37.26
C CYS A 196 31.86 -27.84 37.11
N LEU A 197 33.19 -27.97 37.25
CA LEU A 197 34.10 -27.00 36.60
C LEU A 197 33.82 -26.91 35.08
N ALA A 198 33.43 -28.03 34.46
CA ALA A 198 33.01 -28.06 33.06
C ALA A 198 31.66 -27.37 32.80
N MET A 199 30.69 -27.46 33.72
CA MET A 199 29.42 -26.72 33.54
C MET A 199 29.53 -25.27 33.97
N GLU A 200 30.39 -24.88 34.91
CA GLU A 200 30.70 -23.46 35.20
C GLU A 200 31.33 -22.78 33.98
N VAL A 201 32.25 -23.44 33.28
CA VAL A 201 32.81 -22.90 32.04
C VAL A 201 31.75 -22.81 30.93
N LEU A 202 30.87 -23.79 30.80
CA LEU A 202 29.76 -23.75 29.83
C LEU A 202 28.68 -22.72 30.20
N GLN A 203 28.41 -22.51 31.49
CA GLN A 203 27.48 -21.50 32.00
C GLN A 203 28.06 -20.10 31.88
N ALA A 204 29.36 -19.90 32.13
CA ALA A 204 30.04 -18.62 31.88
C ALA A 204 30.13 -18.29 30.38
N LYS A 205 30.31 -19.31 29.51
CA LYS A 205 30.23 -19.13 28.05
C LYS A 205 28.81 -18.83 27.58
N ARG A 206 27.80 -19.51 28.14
CA ARG A 206 26.37 -19.25 27.86
C ARG A 206 25.92 -17.90 28.42
N ALA A 207 26.44 -17.48 29.58
CA ALA A 207 26.20 -16.16 30.17
C ALA A 207 26.81 -15.05 29.31
N LYS A 208 28.06 -15.21 28.82
CA LYS A 208 28.66 -14.27 27.85
C LYS A 208 27.98 -14.26 26.48
N LEU A 209 27.32 -15.37 26.10
CA LEU A 209 26.52 -15.43 24.87
C LEU A 209 25.13 -14.77 25.07
N ASN A 210 24.55 -14.90 26.27
CA ASN A 210 23.29 -14.24 26.69
C ASN A 210 23.48 -12.77 27.12
N GLU A 211 24.71 -12.32 27.39
CA GLU A 211 25.06 -10.90 27.55
C GLU A 211 24.99 -10.13 26.23
N ARG A 212 24.83 -10.85 25.10
CA ARG A 212 24.18 -10.28 23.91
C ARG A 212 22.69 -10.22 24.18
N VAL A 213 22.35 -9.28 25.05
CA VAL A 213 21.08 -8.60 25.20
C VAL A 213 20.02 -9.12 24.21
N VAL A 214 19.26 -10.12 24.64
CA VAL A 214 18.00 -10.48 23.97
C VAL A 214 17.03 -9.35 24.35
N MET A 215 17.05 -8.27 23.56
CA MET A 215 16.03 -7.23 23.65
C MET A 215 14.72 -7.84 23.17
N ASP A 216 13.85 -8.15 24.12
CA ASP A 216 12.47 -8.52 23.84
C ASP A 216 11.68 -7.21 23.73
N TYR A 217 11.19 -6.87 22.54
CA TYR A 217 10.32 -5.72 22.36
C TYR A 217 8.89 -6.11 22.72
N GLU A 218 8.11 -5.16 23.27
CA GLU A 218 6.68 -5.35 23.46
C GLU A 218 6.01 -5.72 22.12
N ASP A 219 4.94 -6.51 22.14
CA ASP A 219 4.30 -7.03 20.92
C ASP A 219 3.84 -5.89 19.99
N LEU A 220 4.69 -5.53 19.02
CA LEU A 220 4.49 -4.41 18.10
C LEU A 220 3.36 -4.67 17.09
N ARG A 221 2.63 -5.79 17.21
CA ARG A 221 1.36 -6.04 16.51
C ARG A 221 0.30 -4.96 16.78
N CYS A 222 0.46 -4.15 17.83
CA CYS A 222 -0.38 -2.98 18.08
C CYS A 222 -0.07 -1.79 17.15
N VAL A 223 1.10 -1.75 16.52
CA VAL A 223 1.49 -0.73 15.53
C VAL A 223 0.95 -1.14 14.16
N LEU A 224 -0.31 -0.80 13.91
CA LEU A 224 -0.92 -1.09 12.62
C LEU A 224 -0.42 -0.10 11.54
N PRO A 225 -0.07 -0.58 10.33
CA PRO A 225 0.34 0.24 9.18
C PRO A 225 -0.74 1.21 8.69
N THR A 226 -1.99 1.00 9.12
CA THR A 226 -3.14 1.70 8.59
C THR A 226 -3.86 2.52 9.66
N SER A 227 -3.38 3.76 9.77
CA SER A 227 -4.17 4.93 10.14
C SER A 227 -5.33 5.20 9.14
N ASN A 228 -5.97 4.20 8.50
CA ASN A 228 -7.13 4.44 7.64
C ASN A 228 -8.33 4.95 8.46
N ILE A 229 -8.43 4.54 9.73
CA ILE A 229 -9.42 5.03 10.69
C ILE A 229 -9.15 6.51 11.03
N ILE A 230 -7.89 6.84 11.31
CA ILE A 230 -7.46 8.18 11.72
C ILE A 230 -7.41 9.14 10.51
N GLU A 231 -7.04 8.70 9.31
CA GLU A 231 -7.14 9.51 8.07
C GLU A 231 -8.59 9.70 7.62
N ARG A 232 -9.49 8.71 7.79
CA ARG A 232 -10.94 8.94 7.63
C ARG A 232 -11.46 9.91 8.68
N LEU A 233 -10.96 9.85 9.91
CA LEU A 233 -11.28 10.80 10.97
C LEU A 233 -10.79 12.21 10.63
N PHE A 234 -9.53 12.37 10.21
CA PHE A 234 -8.95 13.66 9.81
C PHE A 234 -9.57 14.20 8.53
N SER A 235 -9.90 13.34 7.55
CA SER A 235 -10.63 13.73 6.34
C SER A 235 -12.06 14.18 6.66
N LYS A 236 -12.76 13.50 7.59
CA LYS A 236 -14.07 13.94 8.09
C LYS A 236 -13.97 15.22 8.92
N ALA A 237 -12.97 15.35 9.78
CA ALA A 237 -12.75 16.55 10.59
C ALA A 237 -12.38 17.78 9.74
N LYS A 238 -11.62 17.59 8.65
CA LYS A 238 -11.31 18.64 7.68
C LYS A 238 -12.56 19.14 6.96
N LEU A 239 -13.50 18.24 6.63
CA LEU A 239 -14.83 18.58 6.07
C LEU A 239 -15.69 19.40 7.05
N VAL A 240 -15.66 19.06 8.35
CA VAL A 240 -16.38 19.80 9.40
C VAL A 240 -15.77 21.19 9.62
N ASN A 241 -14.44 21.33 9.58
CA ASN A 241 -13.77 22.63 9.73
C ASN A 241 -13.93 23.56 8.52
N THR A 242 -14.21 23.02 7.33
CA THR A 242 -14.56 23.82 6.14
C THR A 242 -16.03 24.22 6.08
N LEU A 243 -16.92 23.51 6.78
CA LEU A 243 -18.35 23.86 6.89
C LEU A 243 -18.62 24.92 7.97
N ASN A 244 -17.70 25.12 8.92
CA ASN A 244 -17.77 26.16 9.96
C ASN A 244 -17.01 27.45 9.62
N LYS A 245 -16.57 27.62 8.37
CA LYS A 245 -16.07 28.90 7.87
C LYS A 245 -16.92 29.40 6.70
N GLY A 246 -17.96 30.11 7.06
CA GLY A 246 -18.53 31.16 6.22
C GLY A 246 -19.87 31.65 6.75
N PRO A 247 -20.25 32.92 6.49
CA PRO A 247 -19.44 34.11 6.23
C PRO A 247 -19.10 34.90 7.50
#